data_AF-A0A366VXX1-F1
#
_entry.id   AF-A0A366VXX1-F1
#
_cell.length_a   1.000
_cell.length_b   1.000
_cell.length_c   1.000
_cell.angle_alpha   90.00
_cell.angle_beta   90.00
_cell.angle_gamma   90.00
#
_symmetry.space_group_name_H-M   'P 1'
#
loop_
_entity.id
_entity.type
_entity.pdbx_description
1 polymer ?
#
loop_
_entity_poly.entity_id
_entity_poly.type
_entity_poly.pdbx_seq_one_letter_code
_entity_poly.pdbx_strand_id
1 'polypeptide(L)'
;MKNNMTVRMLSIIAAATVLAGCEVSRDGSGITDGGYDGGGAGGRYLADGVANIWVDPDGCQHWYIDDGIEGYMSPRLNRDGTPRCQDDRGEIVLKDGTTMMTEQEPVLPTT
;
A
#
# COMPACT_ATOMS: atom_id res chain seq x y z
N MET A 1 18.41 48.88 -6.67
CA MET A 1 18.41 47.86 -7.76
C MET A 1 18.93 46.49 -7.31
N LYS A 2 19.90 46.38 -6.38
CA LYS A 2 20.45 45.09 -5.90
C LYS A 2 19.42 44.22 -5.15
N ASN A 3 18.58 44.81 -4.31
CA ASN A 3 17.60 44.06 -3.48
C ASN A 3 16.56 43.29 -4.33
N ASN A 4 16.08 43.86 -5.43
CA ASN A 4 15.09 43.19 -6.28
C ASN A 4 15.72 42.01 -7.06
N MET A 5 17.01 42.11 -7.39
CA MET A 5 17.76 41.03 -8.05
C MET A 5 18.00 39.87 -7.08
N THR A 6 18.39 40.17 -5.84
CA THR A 6 18.63 39.17 -4.79
C THR A 6 17.33 38.49 -4.35
N VAL A 7 16.24 39.24 -4.19
CA VAL A 7 14.92 38.68 -3.86
C VAL A 7 14.45 37.72 -4.95
N ARG A 8 14.57 38.10 -6.23
CA ARG A 8 14.22 37.23 -7.36
C ARG A 8 15.04 35.94 -7.41
N MET A 9 16.35 36.05 -7.17
CA MET A 9 17.24 34.88 -7.16
C MET A 9 16.87 33.91 -6.02
N LEU A 10 16.57 34.43 -4.83
CA LEU A 10 16.09 33.64 -3.70
C LEU A 10 14.72 32.99 -3.97
N SER A 11 13.81 33.69 -4.64
CA SER A 11 12.50 33.13 -5.02
C SER A 11 12.64 31.94 -5.98
N ILE A 12 13.54 32.02 -6.95
CA ILE A 12 13.76 30.94 -7.93
C ILE A 12 14.39 29.72 -7.26
N ILE A 13 15.36 29.92 -6.37
CA ILE A 13 16.01 28.82 -5.64
C ILE A 13 15.00 28.12 -4.73
N ALA A 14 14.19 28.90 -4.00
CA ALA A 14 13.14 28.34 -3.13
C ALA A 14 12.12 27.51 -3.94
N ALA A 15 11.70 28.01 -5.10
CA ALA A 15 10.80 27.26 -5.99
C ALA A 15 11.45 25.96 -6.50
N ALA A 16 12.72 26.00 -6.92
CA ALA A 16 13.43 24.81 -7.39
C ALA A 16 13.61 23.75 -6.30
N THR A 17 13.88 24.13 -5.05
CA THR A 17 13.96 23.20 -3.92
C THR A 17 12.63 22.57 -3.56
N VAL A 18 11.51 23.28 -3.72
CA VAL A 18 10.16 22.71 -3.50
C VAL A 18 9.82 21.70 -4.60
N LEU A 19 10.23 21.93 -5.85
CA LEU A 19 9.98 21.00 -6.95
C LEU A 19 10.84 19.72 -6.90
N ALA A 20 11.98 19.74 -6.20
CA ALA A 20 12.89 18.58 -6.12
C ALA A 20 12.37 17.44 -5.22
N GLY A 21 11.34 17.66 -4.39
CA GLY A 21 10.78 16.64 -3.49
C GLY A 21 9.91 15.57 -4.17
N CYS A 22 9.73 15.62 -5.50
CA CYS A 22 8.99 14.60 -6.26
C CYS A 22 9.98 13.59 -6.87
N GLU A 23 10.58 12.73 -6.05
CA GLU A 23 11.39 11.60 -6.51
C GLU A 23 10.69 10.27 -6.21
N VAL A 24 10.26 9.59 -7.26
CA VAL A 24 9.65 8.25 -7.19
C VAL A 24 10.72 7.21 -7.48
N SER A 25 11.26 6.58 -6.44
CA SER A 25 12.12 5.40 -6.57
C SER A 25 11.25 4.20 -6.94
N ARG A 26 11.35 3.74 -8.19
CA ARG A 26 10.68 2.53 -8.69
C ARG A 26 11.73 1.44 -8.88
N ASP A 27 11.96 0.60 -7.86
CA ASP A 27 12.57 -0.70 -8.10
C ASP A 27 11.46 -1.62 -8.64
N GLY A 28 11.66 -2.19 -9.82
CA GLY A 28 10.62 -2.98 -10.51
C GLY A 28 10.26 -4.31 -9.85
N SER A 29 10.46 -4.46 -8.54
CA SER A 29 9.99 -5.59 -7.75
C SER A 29 8.50 -5.36 -7.47
N GLY A 30 7.64 -6.22 -8.00
CA GLY A 30 6.17 -6.05 -7.99
C GLY A 30 5.51 -6.18 -6.60
N ILE A 31 6.18 -5.72 -5.54
CA ILE A 31 5.72 -5.65 -4.15
C ILE A 31 5.89 -4.20 -3.65
N THR A 32 5.47 -3.21 -4.43
CA THR A 32 5.50 -1.81 -4.00
C THR A 32 4.11 -1.39 -3.53
N ASP A 33 4.02 -0.99 -2.26
CA ASP A 33 2.87 -0.29 -1.67
C ASP A 33 2.70 1.07 -2.37
N GLY A 34 1.49 1.34 -2.87
CA GLY A 34 1.19 2.41 -3.81
C GLY A 34 1.01 3.77 -3.13
N GLY A 35 2.07 4.34 -2.54
CA GLY A 35 2.02 5.68 -1.96
C GLY A 35 1.90 6.80 -3.02
N TYR A 36 1.15 7.86 -2.67
CA TYR A 36 0.90 9.19 -3.28
C TYR A 36 1.22 9.45 -4.78
N ASP A 37 1.12 8.43 -5.62
CA ASP A 37 0.78 8.47 -7.04
C ASP A 37 0.34 7.07 -7.49
N GLY A 38 -0.74 6.52 -6.91
CA GLY A 38 -1.39 5.28 -7.39
C GLY A 38 -1.75 5.24 -8.90
N GLY A 39 -1.41 6.29 -9.66
CA GLY A 39 -1.19 6.30 -11.10
C GLY A 39 -0.04 7.21 -11.57
N GLY A 40 1.18 7.06 -11.06
CA GLY A 40 2.36 7.82 -11.51
C GLY A 40 2.70 7.64 -12.98
N ALA A 41 2.74 8.74 -13.73
CA ALA A 41 3.25 8.89 -15.11
C ALA A 41 2.86 7.79 -16.12
N GLY A 42 1.65 7.22 -16.00
CA GLY A 42 1.23 6.14 -16.90
C GLY A 42 -0.21 5.66 -16.74
N GLY A 43 -1.05 6.34 -15.96
CA GLY A 43 -2.49 6.10 -15.96
C GLY A 43 -2.89 4.66 -15.62
N ARG A 44 -2.14 4.00 -14.74
CA ARG A 44 -2.53 2.71 -14.18
C ARG A 44 -2.91 2.88 -12.71
N TYR A 45 -3.94 3.68 -12.46
CA TYR A 45 -4.91 3.33 -11.41
C TYR A 45 -5.17 1.86 -11.62
N LEU A 46 -4.85 0.99 -10.65
CA LEU A 46 -5.10 -0.46 -10.65
C LEU A 46 -6.06 -0.86 -11.80
N ALA A 47 -5.52 -1.03 -13.03
CA ALA A 47 -6.36 -0.94 -14.23
C ALA A 47 -7.34 -2.11 -14.34
N ASP A 48 -7.22 -3.03 -13.37
CA ASP A 48 -7.88 -4.31 -13.34
C ASP A 48 -8.56 -4.59 -11.98
N GLY A 49 -8.53 -3.67 -10.99
CA GLY A 49 -9.15 -3.90 -9.68
C GLY A 49 -8.68 -5.21 -9.01
N VAL A 50 -7.42 -5.58 -9.23
CA VAL A 50 -6.86 -6.84 -8.72
C VAL A 50 -6.67 -6.69 -7.22
N ALA A 51 -7.66 -7.16 -6.47
CA ALA A 51 -7.59 -7.21 -5.02
C ALA A 51 -6.50 -8.20 -4.57
N ASN A 52 -5.70 -7.77 -3.60
CA ASN A 52 -4.81 -8.68 -2.88
C ASN A 52 -5.62 -9.46 -1.84
N ILE A 53 -5.08 -10.59 -1.41
CA ILE A 53 -5.65 -11.40 -0.34
C ILE A 53 -4.88 -11.09 0.94
N TRP A 54 -5.60 -10.61 1.94
CA TRP A 54 -5.14 -10.57 3.32
C TRP A 54 -5.74 -11.77 4.07
N VAL A 55 -4.97 -12.36 4.99
CA VAL A 55 -5.40 -13.49 5.82
C VAL A 55 -5.31 -13.06 7.28
N ASP A 56 -6.42 -13.12 7.99
CA ASP A 56 -6.45 -12.76 9.41
C ASP A 56 -5.83 -13.85 10.31
N PRO A 57 -5.62 -13.59 11.61
CA PRO A 57 -5.11 -14.57 12.57
C PRO A 57 -5.97 -15.82 12.74
N ASP A 58 -7.27 -15.71 12.45
CA ASP A 58 -8.20 -16.84 12.43
C ASP A 58 -8.09 -17.69 11.16
N GLY A 59 -7.27 -17.26 10.17
CA GLY A 59 -7.05 -17.93 8.90
C GLY A 59 -8.07 -17.57 7.82
N CYS A 60 -8.94 -16.60 8.05
CA CYS A 60 -9.97 -16.17 7.11
C CYS A 60 -9.44 -15.12 6.14
N GLN A 61 -9.87 -15.24 4.88
CA GLN A 61 -9.38 -14.41 3.78
C GLN A 61 -10.26 -13.17 3.57
N HIS A 62 -9.60 -12.06 3.27
CA HIS A 62 -10.23 -10.79 2.93
C HIS A 62 -9.65 -10.27 1.62
N TRP A 63 -10.51 -9.70 0.79
CA TRP A 63 -10.06 -8.86 -0.32
C TRP A 63 -9.63 -7.52 0.23
N TYR A 64 -8.42 -7.10 -0.12
CA TYR A 64 -7.88 -5.78 0.22
C TYR A 64 -7.46 -5.05 -1.05
N ILE A 65 -7.89 -3.80 -1.16
CA ILE A 65 -7.51 -2.87 -2.23
C ILE A 65 -7.07 -1.58 -1.55
N ASP A 66 -5.94 -1.06 -1.98
CA ASP A 66 -5.44 0.26 -1.60
C ASP A 66 -5.21 1.07 -2.87
N ASP A 67 -5.89 2.21 -3.01
CA ASP A 67 -5.70 3.13 -4.11
C ASP A 67 -4.75 4.31 -3.79
N GLY A 68 -4.14 4.29 -2.60
CA GLY A 68 -3.18 5.28 -2.11
C GLY A 68 -3.80 6.45 -1.35
N ILE A 69 -5.14 6.55 -1.27
CA ILE A 69 -5.86 7.52 -0.44
C ILE A 69 -6.88 6.83 0.46
N GLU A 70 -7.64 5.85 -0.05
CA GLU A 70 -8.61 5.08 0.70
C GLU A 70 -8.44 3.56 0.51
N GLY A 71 -8.39 2.82 1.62
CA GLY A 71 -8.37 1.35 1.62
C GLY A 71 -9.78 0.75 1.67
N TYR A 72 -10.07 -0.22 0.80
CA TYR A 72 -11.29 -1.01 0.81
C TYR A 72 -11.00 -2.46 1.22
N MET A 73 -11.81 -2.98 2.14
CA MET A 73 -11.71 -4.37 2.58
C MET A 73 -13.08 -5.05 2.60
N SER A 74 -13.15 -6.28 2.12
CA SER A 74 -14.35 -7.13 2.25
C SER A 74 -13.97 -8.59 2.53
N PRO A 75 -14.78 -9.33 3.31
CA PRO A 75 -14.53 -10.74 3.55
C PRO A 75 -14.66 -11.52 2.23
N ARG A 76 -13.72 -12.42 1.97
CA ARG A 76 -13.80 -13.34 0.84
C ARG A 76 -14.72 -14.49 1.23
N LEU A 77 -15.84 -14.62 0.54
CA LEU A 77 -16.85 -15.63 0.85
C LEU A 77 -16.79 -16.84 -0.08
N ASN A 78 -17.16 -18.00 0.45
CA ASN A 78 -17.55 -19.18 -0.30
C ASN A 78 -18.90 -18.95 -1.00
N ARG A 79 -19.27 -19.86 -1.89
CA ARG A 79 -20.55 -19.77 -2.64
C ARG A 79 -21.79 -19.84 -1.73
N ASP A 80 -21.66 -20.43 -0.54
CA ASP A 80 -22.71 -20.53 0.47
C ASP A 80 -22.79 -19.29 1.40
N GLY A 81 -21.92 -18.30 1.19
CA GLY A 81 -21.86 -17.08 1.99
C GLY A 81 -21.01 -17.19 3.26
N THR A 82 -20.40 -18.35 3.54
CA THR A 82 -19.46 -18.49 4.66
C THR A 82 -18.10 -17.84 4.35
N PRO A 83 -17.36 -17.34 5.34
CA PRO A 83 -16.00 -16.86 5.14
C PRO A 83 -15.08 -17.96 4.60
N ARG A 84 -14.20 -17.60 3.68
CA ARG A 84 -13.21 -18.51 3.10
C ARG A 84 -11.96 -18.55 3.98
N CYS A 85 -11.86 -19.53 4.84
CA CYS A 85 -10.74 -19.70 5.77
C CYS A 85 -9.86 -20.90 5.41
N GLN A 86 -8.62 -20.87 5.88
CA GLN A 86 -7.66 -21.98 5.83
C GLN A 86 -7.57 -22.68 7.19
N ASP A 87 -7.13 -23.93 7.21
CA ASP A 87 -7.09 -24.74 8.44
C ASP A 87 -5.97 -24.28 9.39
N ASP A 88 -4.86 -23.81 8.83
CA ASP A 88 -3.68 -23.36 9.57
C ASP A 88 -3.84 -21.89 9.99
N ARG A 89 -4.09 -21.69 11.29
CA ARG A 89 -4.15 -20.37 11.91
C ARG A 89 -2.76 -19.84 12.21
N GLY A 90 -2.54 -18.56 11.98
CA GLY A 90 -1.26 -17.94 12.33
C GLY A 90 -0.14 -18.11 11.30
N GLU A 91 -0.31 -18.91 10.25
CA GLU A 91 0.72 -19.19 9.23
C GLU A 91 0.12 -19.12 7.82
N ILE A 92 0.76 -18.37 6.92
CA ILE A 92 0.37 -18.24 5.52
C ILE A 92 1.41 -18.91 4.62
N VAL A 93 0.97 -19.82 3.74
CA VAL A 93 1.81 -20.42 2.69
C VAL A 93 1.77 -19.52 1.46
N LEU A 94 2.91 -18.94 1.11
CA LEU A 94 3.08 -18.15 -0.10
C LEU A 94 3.05 -19.00 -1.36
N LYS A 95 2.89 -18.32 -2.50
CA LYS A 95 2.87 -18.95 -3.82
C LYS A 95 4.17 -19.70 -4.17
N ASP A 96 5.30 -19.34 -3.57
CA ASP A 96 6.59 -20.01 -3.73
C ASP A 96 6.78 -21.21 -2.79
N GLY A 97 5.77 -21.51 -1.95
CA GLY A 97 5.80 -22.60 -0.97
C GLY A 97 6.51 -22.25 0.33
N THR A 98 7.02 -21.01 0.48
CA THR A 98 7.52 -20.53 1.77
C THR A 98 6.38 -20.18 2.70
N THR A 99 6.63 -20.14 4.00
CA THR A 99 5.63 -19.78 5.00
C THR A 99 6.03 -18.55 5.80
N MET A 100 5.02 -17.75 6.13
CA MET A 100 5.16 -16.54 6.94
C MET A 100 4.16 -16.62 8.08
N MET A 101 4.51 -16.11 9.25
CA MET A 101 3.53 -15.92 10.31
C MET A 101 2.56 -14.80 9.89
N THR A 102 1.27 -15.02 10.06
CA THR A 102 0.31 -13.91 9.92
C THR A 102 0.53 -12.91 11.06
N GLU A 103 0.14 -11.65 10.85
CA GLU A 103 0.31 -10.57 11.83
C GLU A 103 -0.18 -11.04 13.21
N GLN A 104 0.67 -10.88 14.23
CA GLN A 104 0.28 -11.19 15.60
C GLN A 104 -0.76 -10.16 16.06
N GLU A 105 -1.95 -10.60 16.49
CA GLU A 105 -2.91 -9.66 17.07
C GLU A 105 -2.26 -8.84 18.19
N PRO A 106 -2.52 -7.52 18.26
CA PRO A 106 -2.16 -6.73 19.42
C PRO A 106 -2.84 -7.34 20.64
N VAL A 107 -2.05 -7.95 21.53
CA VAL A 107 -2.58 -8.47 22.78
C VAL A 107 -3.09 -7.28 23.58
N LEU A 108 -4.39 -7.22 23.85
CA LEU A 108 -4.95 -6.22 24.74
C LEU A 108 -4.19 -6.29 26.07
N PRO A 109 -3.76 -5.15 26.66
CA PRO A 109 -3.10 -5.18 27.94
C PRO A 109 -4.03 -5.81 28.97
N THR A 110 -3.57 -6.89 29.60
CA THR A 110 -4.27 -7.53 30.71
C THR A 110 -4.39 -6.51 31.84
N THR A 111 -5.62 -6.13 32.19
CA THR A 111 -5.93 -5.24 33.32
C THR A 111 -5.58 -5.86 34.66
#